data_AF-A0A975GG75-F1
#
_entry.id   AF-A0A975GG75-F1
#
_cell.length_a   1.000
_cell.length_b   1.000
_cell.length_c   1.000
_cell.angle_alpha   90.00
_cell.angle_beta   90.00
_cell.angle_gamma   90.00
#
_symmetry.space_group_name_H-M   'P 1'
#
loop_
_entity.id
_entity.type
_entity.pdbx_description
1 polymer ?
#
loop_
_entity_poly.entity_id
_entity_poly.type
_entity_poly.pdbx_seq_one_letter_code
_entity_poly.pdbx_strand_id
1 'polypeptide(L)'
;MRKNHWRIKCELYAKLILAVMVHSIHQKVHYSTWTIKKKEISFDSLWKYIIARAESLHGAVKKSASEYVAIINSLLPSIIKVCEKYHQPSRKTTLQMIDEMIGDVQHFKIIGKNCLT
;
A
#
# COMPACT_ATOMS: atom_id res chain seq x y z
N MET A 1 -6.70 -35.41 16.32
CA MET A 1 -5.61 -34.95 15.44
C MET A 1 -4.73 -33.96 16.19
N ARG A 2 -3.46 -34.28 16.47
CA ARG A 2 -2.49 -33.27 16.96
C ARG A 2 -2.21 -32.30 15.81
N LYS A 3 -2.69 -31.06 15.90
CA LYS A 3 -2.29 -30.01 14.95
C LYS A 3 -0.80 -29.77 15.14
N ASN A 4 -0.03 -29.86 14.05
CA ASN A 4 1.40 -29.59 14.06
C ASN A 4 1.63 -28.11 14.42
N HIS A 5 2.10 -27.85 15.64
CA HIS A 5 2.34 -26.51 16.18
C HIS A 5 3.22 -25.64 15.27
N TRP A 6 4.23 -26.25 14.66
CA TRP A 6 5.15 -25.58 13.74
C TRP A 6 4.44 -25.09 12.48
N ARG A 7 3.50 -25.88 11.96
CA ARG A 7 2.68 -25.48 10.82
C ARG A 7 1.86 -24.23 11.12
N ILE A 8 1.21 -24.18 12.28
CA ILE A 8 0.40 -23.02 12.70
C ILE A 8 1.27 -21.76 12.81
N LYS A 9 2.46 -21.89 13.43
CA LYS A 9 3.41 -20.77 13.53
C LYS A 9 3.85 -20.26 12.15
N CYS A 10 4.21 -21.16 11.23
CA CYS A 10 4.59 -20.78 9.88
C CYS A 10 3.45 -20.08 9.13
N GLU A 11 2.23 -20.59 9.22
CA GLU A 11 1.04 -19.97 8.61
C GLU A 11 0.77 -18.57 9.20
N LEU A 12 0.91 -18.40 10.51
CA LEU A 12 0.75 -17.11 11.18
C LEU A 12 1.82 -16.11 10.73
N TYR A 13 3.09 -16.51 10.72
CA TYR A 13 4.17 -15.62 10.27
C TYR A 13 4.04 -15.24 8.81
N ALA A 14 3.67 -16.17 7.92
CA ALA A 14 3.42 -15.87 6.53
C ALA A 14 2.31 -14.81 6.36
N LYS A 15 1.21 -14.92 7.13
CA LYS A 15 0.13 -13.93 7.12
C LYS A 15 0.58 -12.57 7.65
N LEU A 16 1.37 -12.53 8.72
CA LEU A 16 1.91 -11.29 9.28
C LEU A 16 2.86 -10.59 8.29
N ILE A 17 3.77 -11.34 7.67
CA ILE A 17 4.68 -10.81 6.65
C ILE A 17 3.88 -10.23 5.49
N LEU A 18 2.87 -10.97 4.99
CA LEU A 18 2.00 -10.49 3.92
C LEU A 18 1.24 -9.23 4.34
N ALA A 19 0.72 -9.16 5.57
CA ALA A 19 0.05 -7.98 6.10
C ALA A 19 0.94 -6.74 6.10
N VAL A 20 2.18 -6.87 6.58
CA VAL A 20 3.16 -5.79 6.59
C VAL A 20 3.51 -5.34 5.17
N MET A 21 3.70 -6.29 4.25
CA MET A 21 3.98 -5.98 2.84
C MET A 21 2.82 -5.22 2.19
N VAL A 22 1.59 -5.71 2.32
CA VAL A 22 0.41 -5.05 1.72
C VAL A 22 0.20 -3.66 2.34
N HIS A 23 0.38 -3.52 3.64
CA HIS A 23 0.30 -2.22 4.30
C HIS A 23 1.35 -1.23 3.79
N SER A 24 2.59 -1.68 3.63
CA SER A 24 3.68 -0.84 3.11
C SER A 24 3.43 -0.41 1.66
N ILE A 25 2.93 -1.33 0.82
CA ILE A 25 2.52 -1.01 -0.56
C ILE A 25 1.37 -0.01 -0.56
N HIS A 26 0.35 -0.24 0.27
CA HIS A 26 -0.79 0.67 0.40
C HIS A 26 -0.33 2.08 0.75
N GLN A 27 0.47 2.25 1.81
CA GLN A 27 0.93 3.55 2.24
C GLN A 27 1.68 4.29 1.12
N LYS A 28 2.62 3.62 0.44
CA LYS A 28 3.40 4.24 -0.64
C LYS A 28 2.53 4.63 -1.83
N VAL A 29 1.67 3.73 -2.28
CA VAL A 29 0.80 3.96 -3.45
C VAL A 29 -0.26 5.02 -3.14
N HIS A 30 -0.87 4.93 -1.96
CA HIS A 30 -1.87 5.88 -1.49
C HIS A 30 -1.26 7.28 -1.36
N TYR A 31 -0.10 7.41 -0.73
CA TYR A 31 0.60 8.69 -0.60
C TYR A 31 0.96 9.30 -1.96
N SER A 32 1.52 8.51 -2.87
CA SER A 32 1.86 8.96 -4.23
C SER A 32 0.61 9.40 -5.01
N THR A 33 -0.45 8.60 -4.93
CA THR A 33 -1.71 8.88 -5.62
C THR A 33 -2.41 10.13 -5.05
N TRP A 34 -2.36 10.31 -3.73
CA TRP A 34 -2.87 11.49 -3.05
C TRP A 34 -2.11 12.75 -3.45
N THR A 35 -0.77 12.68 -3.43
CA THR A 35 0.08 13.84 -3.76
C THR A 35 -0.10 14.30 -5.20
N ILE A 36 -0.22 13.37 -6.15
CA ILE A 36 -0.30 13.70 -7.59
C ILE A 36 -1.73 14.05 -8.03
N LYS A 37 -2.74 13.31 -7.55
CA LYS A 37 -4.10 13.38 -8.08
C LYS A 37 -5.18 13.66 -7.03
N LYS A 38 -4.81 13.81 -5.75
CA LYS A 38 -5.74 13.93 -4.61
C LYS A 38 -6.78 12.81 -4.57
N LYS A 39 -6.33 11.59 -4.88
CA LYS A 39 -7.16 10.38 -4.95
C LYS A 39 -6.77 9.40 -3.85
N GLU A 40 -7.77 8.74 -3.28
CA GLU A 40 -7.58 7.73 -2.25
C GLU A 40 -7.61 6.32 -2.81
N ILE A 41 -6.76 5.46 -2.26
CA ILE A 41 -6.76 4.02 -2.52
C ILE A 41 -7.40 3.27 -1.35
N SER A 42 -8.36 2.40 -1.64
CA SER A 42 -9.00 1.48 -0.69
C SER A 42 -8.05 0.37 -0.25
N PHE A 43 -7.79 0.29 1.06
CA PHE A 43 -6.98 -0.78 1.64
C PHE A 43 -7.64 -2.15 1.47
N ASP A 44 -8.96 -2.24 1.66
CA ASP A 44 -9.71 -3.50 1.51
C ASP A 44 -9.68 -4.03 0.07
N SER A 45 -9.84 -3.14 -0.91
CA SER A 45 -9.76 -3.52 -2.33
C SER A 45 -8.35 -4.01 -2.69
N LEU A 46 -7.32 -3.33 -2.20
CA LEU A 46 -5.93 -3.77 -2.37
C LEU A 46 -5.68 -5.13 -1.74
N TRP A 47 -6.14 -5.33 -0.50
CA TRP A 47 -6.01 -6.59 0.23
C TRP A 47 -6.62 -7.75 -0.57
N LYS A 48 -7.87 -7.60 -1.00
CA LYS A 48 -8.57 -8.58 -1.84
C LYS A 48 -7.83 -8.86 -3.15
N TYR A 49 -7.31 -7.81 -3.79
CA TYR A 49 -6.58 -7.94 -5.05
C TYR A 49 -5.28 -8.74 -4.91
N ILE A 50 -4.53 -8.52 -3.83
CA ILE A 50 -3.29 -9.24 -3.52
C ILE A 50 -3.59 -10.70 -3.13
N ILE A 51 -4.59 -10.93 -2.28
CA ILE A 51 -5.01 -12.28 -1.88
C ILE A 51 -5.44 -13.12 -3.08
N ALA A 52 -6.17 -12.53 -4.03
CA ALA A 52 -6.57 -13.20 -5.27
C ALA A 52 -5.37 -13.66 -6.14
N ARG A 53 -4.16 -13.14 -5.88
CA ARG A 53 -2.91 -13.48 -6.58
C ARG A 53 -1.88 -14.14 -5.67
N ALA A 54 -2.30 -14.57 -4.48
CA ALA A 54 -1.41 -15.11 -3.46
C ALA A 54 -0.57 -16.30 -3.97
N GLU A 55 -1.12 -17.14 -4.84
CA GLU A 55 -0.40 -18.28 -5.41
C GLU A 55 0.76 -17.84 -6.32
N SER A 56 0.50 -16.92 -7.25
CA SER A 56 1.54 -16.36 -8.14
C SER A 56 2.63 -15.65 -7.34
N LEU A 57 2.24 -14.84 -6.35
CA LEU A 57 3.15 -14.15 -5.46
C LEU A 57 3.99 -15.12 -4.63
N HIS A 58 3.38 -16.18 -4.10
CA HIS A 58 4.09 -17.23 -3.38
C HIS A 58 5.11 -17.93 -4.29
N GLY A 59 4.72 -18.26 -5.54
CA GLY A 59 5.61 -18.84 -6.53
C GLY A 59 6.84 -17.96 -6.81
N ALA A 60 6.65 -16.64 -6.88
CA ALA A 60 7.75 -15.70 -7.07
C ALA A 60 8.68 -15.61 -5.86
N VAL A 61 8.13 -15.55 -4.63
CA VAL A 61 8.95 -15.56 -3.39
C VAL A 61 9.83 -16.80 -3.31
N LYS A 62 9.32 -17.97 -3.73
CA LYS A 62 10.11 -19.21 -3.75
C LYS A 62 11.31 -19.15 -4.69
N LYS A 63 11.24 -18.36 -5.77
CA LYS A 63 12.34 -18.20 -6.71
C LYS A 63 13.34 -17.15 -6.21
N SER A 64 12.87 -15.93 -5.96
CA SER A 64 13.70 -14.84 -5.42
C SER A 64 12.85 -13.66 -4.95
N ALA A 65 13.42 -12.84 -4.06
CA ALA A 65 12.81 -11.56 -3.69
C ALA A 65 12.67 -10.61 -4.90
N SER A 66 13.61 -10.65 -5.85
CA SER A 66 13.58 -9.83 -7.06
C SER A 66 12.41 -10.19 -7.98
N GLU A 67 12.10 -11.48 -8.16
CA GLU A 67 10.92 -11.89 -8.93
C GLU A 67 9.62 -11.43 -8.27
N TYR A 68 9.53 -11.52 -6.94
CA TYR A 68 8.36 -11.01 -6.22
C TYR A 68 8.16 -9.50 -6.45
N VAL A 69 9.23 -8.71 -6.34
CA VAL A 69 9.18 -7.26 -6.60
C VAL A 69 8.79 -6.97 -8.05
N ALA A 70 9.31 -7.73 -9.02
CA ALA A 70 8.95 -7.57 -10.42
C ALA A 70 7.46 -7.82 -10.67
N ILE A 71 6.88 -8.86 -10.06
CA ILE A 71 5.43 -9.13 -10.16
C ILE A 71 4.62 -8.03 -9.50
N ILE A 72 5.00 -7.59 -8.29
CA ILE A 72 4.27 -6.50 -7.62
C ILE A 72 4.30 -5.23 -8.49
N ASN A 73 5.46 -4.88 -9.03
CA ASN A 73 5.60 -3.69 -9.89
C ASN A 73 4.78 -3.79 -11.17
N SER A 74 4.68 -4.97 -11.79
CA SER A 74 3.84 -5.16 -12.98
C SER A 74 2.34 -5.08 -12.65
N LEU A 75 1.94 -5.44 -11.43
CA LEU A 75 0.55 -5.36 -10.96
C LEU A 75 0.14 -3.95 -10.50
N LEU A 76 1.10 -3.10 -10.08
CA LEU A 76 0.83 -1.77 -9.52
C LEU A 76 -0.11 -0.89 -10.37
N PRO A 77 0.04 -0.78 -11.70
CA PRO A 77 -0.86 0.03 -12.52
C PRO A 77 -2.32 -0.45 -12.44
N SER A 78 -2.52 -1.77 -12.44
CA SER A 78 -3.84 -2.38 -12.32
C SER A 78 -4.40 -2.22 -10.91
N ILE A 79 -3.57 -2.39 -9.89
CA ILE A 79 -3.92 -2.15 -8.48
C ILE A 79 -4.45 -0.73 -8.31
N ILE A 80 -3.72 0.28 -8.79
CA ILE A 80 -4.10 1.69 -8.66
C ILE A 80 -5.47 1.91 -9.31
N LYS A 81 -5.67 1.41 -10.53
CA LYS A 81 -6.93 1.59 -11.27
C LYS A 81 -8.13 0.94 -10.57
N VAL A 82 -7.96 -0.27 -10.02
CA VAL A 82 -9.06 -1.04 -9.41
C VAL A 82 -9.34 -0.61 -7.96
N CYS A 83 -8.31 -0.18 -7.24
CA CYS A 83 -8.41 0.13 -5.81
C CYS A 83 -8.68 1.61 -5.55
N GLU A 84 -8.72 2.45 -6.58
CA GLU A 84 -9.14 3.84 -6.46
C GLU A 84 -10.56 3.90 -5.88
N LYS A 85 -10.74 4.66 -4.79
CA LYS A 85 -12.07 4.91 -4.26
C LYS A 85 -12.81 5.83 -5.22
N TYR A 86 -14.07 5.51 -5.51
CA TYR A 86 -14.94 6.41 -6.23
C TYR A 86 -15.12 7.70 -5.42
N HIS A 87 -14.78 8.84 -6.03
CA HIS A 87 -14.96 10.14 -5.41
C HIS A 87 -16.34 10.68 -5.79
N GLN A 88 -17.20 10.89 -4.79
CA GLN A 88 -18.45 11.65 -4.95
C GLN A 88 -18.14 13.14 -4.72
N PRO A 89 -18.30 14.02 -5.72
CA PRO A 89 -17.93 15.43 -5.58
C PRO A 89 -18.65 16.15 -4.44
N SER A 90 -19.85 15.70 -4.09
CA SER A 90 -20.65 16.25 -2.98
C SER A 90 -20.16 15.84 -1.60
N ARG A 91 -19.29 14.81 -1.49
CA ARG A 91 -18.84 14.25 -0.22
C ARG A 91 -17.32 14.26 -0.14
N LYS A 92 -16.81 15.09 0.76
CA LYS A 92 -15.37 15.17 1.04
C LYS A 92 -14.88 13.86 1.65
N THR A 93 -13.70 13.42 1.23
CA THR A 93 -13.04 12.28 1.88
C THR A 93 -12.43 12.71 3.21
N THR A 94 -12.11 11.74 4.08
CA THR A 94 -11.49 12.04 5.38
C THR A 94 -10.19 12.83 5.22
N LEU A 95 -9.36 12.49 4.24
CA LEU A 95 -8.14 13.26 3.98
C LEU A 95 -8.42 14.67 3.45
N GLN A 96 -9.44 14.86 2.62
CA GLN A 96 -9.84 16.20 2.18
C GLN A 96 -10.34 17.04 3.36
N MET A 97 -11.15 16.45 4.25
CA MET A 97 -11.61 17.13 5.45
C MET A 97 -10.44 17.49 6.37
N ILE A 98 -9.45 16.60 6.52
CA ILE A 98 -8.24 16.88 7.30
C ILE A 98 -7.41 18.00 6.65
N ASP A 99 -7.14 17.94 5.34
CA ASP A 99 -6.41 18.99 4.60
C ASP A 99 -7.09 20.36 4.79
N GLU A 100 -8.43 20.41 4.78
CA GLU A 100 -9.20 21.64 4.99
C GLU A 100 -9.24 22.10 6.45
N MET A 101 -9.35 21.18 7.42
CA MET A 101 -9.37 21.49 8.85
C MET A 101 -8.02 21.99 9.35
N ILE A 102 -6.93 21.43 8.81
CA ILE A 102 -5.58 21.89 9.09
C ILE A 102 -5.38 23.30 8.51
N GLY A 103 -6.21 23.70 7.53
CA GLY A 103 -6.02 24.93 6.78
C GLY A 103 -4.79 24.82 5.89
N ASP A 104 -4.55 25.81 5.04
CA ASP A 104 -3.29 25.99 4.33
C ASP A 104 -2.14 26.16 5.35
N VAL A 105 -1.73 25.09 6.05
CA VAL A 105 -0.49 25.06 6.80
C VAL A 105 0.58 25.19 5.75
N GLN A 106 1.04 26.44 5.62
CA GLN A 106 2.18 26.84 4.83
C GLN A 106 3.18 25.71 4.83
N HIS A 107 3.51 25.21 3.64
CA HIS A 107 4.64 24.31 3.46
C HIS A 107 5.78 24.83 4.33
N PHE A 108 6.16 24.06 5.36
CA PHE A 108 7.40 24.33 6.06
C PHE A 108 8.46 24.36 4.96
N LYS A 109 8.93 25.57 4.62
CA LYS A 109 10.15 25.72 3.82
C LYS A 109 11.17 24.93 4.61
N ILE A 110 11.52 23.75 4.12
CA ILE A 110 12.76 23.11 4.51
C ILE A 110 13.80 24.11 4.05
N ILE A 111 14.22 24.99 4.96
CA ILE A 111 15.35 25.86 4.74
C ILE A 111 16.49 24.87 4.55
N GLY A 112 16.82 24.63 3.29
CA GLY A 112 17.99 23.88 2.91
C GLY A 112 19.15 24.51 3.66
N LYS A 113 19.70 23.76 4.61
CA LYS A 113 21.08 23.99 5.00
C LYS A 113 21.91 23.65 3.78
N ASN A 114 22.18 24.68 2.98
CA ASN A 114 23.47 24.81 2.33
C ASN A 114 24.53 24.73 3.43
N CYS A 115 25.01 23.53 3.70
CA CYS A 115 26.40 23.31 4.05
C CYS A 115 27.01 22.77 2.74
N LEU A 116 27.71 23.56 1.89
CA LEU A 116 29.06 24.09 2.10
C LEU A 116 29.85 23.07 2.94
N THR A 117 30.71 22.20 2.40
CA THR A 117 31.66 22.27 1.29
C THR A 117 32.08 20.85 0.91
#